data_AF-A0A6A5K7X1-F1
#
_entry.id   AF-A0A6A5K7X1-F1
#
_cell.length_a   1.000
_cell.length_b   1.000
_cell.length_c   1.000
_cell.angle_alpha   90.00
_cell.angle_beta   90.00
_cell.angle_gamma   90.00
#
_symmetry.space_group_name_H-M   'P 1'
#
loop_
_entity.id
_entity.type
_entity.pdbx_description
1 polymer ?
#
loop_
_entity_poly.entity_id
_entity_poly.type
_entity_poly.pdbx_seq_one_letter_code
_entity_poly.pdbx_strand_id
1 'polypeptide(L)' 'MPYIIYVPNARQPYITNDPGIYMDCLKVFNRECESRPLSDPFCKALRKEEEMRNLGDGRRKQLEDYR' A
#
# COMPACT_ATOMS: atom_id res chain seq x y z
N MET A 1 -8.78 -2.17 9.00
CA MET A 1 -9.04 -0.90 8.30
C MET A 1 -7.84 -0.65 7.41
N PRO A 2 -7.98 -0.51 6.09
CA PRO A 2 -6.83 -0.28 5.22
C PRO A 2 -6.24 1.12 5.42
N TYR A 3 -4.92 1.19 5.34
CA TYR A 3 -4.12 2.39 5.33
C TYR A 3 -3.67 2.66 3.89
N ILE A 4 -3.83 3.90 3.46
CA ILE A 4 -3.42 4.41 2.16
C ILE A 4 -2.22 5.32 2.39
N ILE A 5 -1.10 5.02 1.76
CA ILE A 5 0.16 5.73 1.91
C ILE A 5 0.48 6.41 0.58
N TYR A 6 0.60 7.74 0.61
CA TYR A 6 0.97 8.53 -0.56
C TYR A 6 2.49 8.68 -0.60
N VAL A 7 3.11 8.02 -1.56
CA VAL A 7 4.56 8.10 -1.76
C VAL A 7 4.83 9.15 -2.85
N PRO A 8 5.61 10.20 -2.57
CA PRO A 8 5.97 11.17 -3.60
C PRO A 8 6.75 10.47 -4.70
N ASN A 9 6.41 10.78 -5.96
CA ASN A 9 6.90 10.14 -7.18
C ASN A 9 6.33 8.75 -7.49
N ALA A 10 5.50 8.17 -6.61
CA ALA A 10 4.71 7.00 -6.98
C ALA A 10 3.49 7.44 -7.80
N ARG A 11 3.26 6.75 -8.91
CA ARG A 11 2.10 7.00 -9.77
C ARG A 11 0.77 6.71 -9.07
N GLN A 12 0.80 5.89 -8.01
CA GLN A 12 -0.35 5.51 -7.22
C GLN A 12 0.00 5.36 -5.75
N PRO A 13 -0.95 5.62 -4.85
CA PRO A 13 -0.78 5.38 -3.44
C PRO A 13 -0.74 3.88 -3.14
N TYR A 14 -0.02 3.53 -2.09
CA TYR A 14 0.13 2.15 -1.62
C TYR A 14 -0.96 1.85 -0.60
N ILE A 15 -1.63 0.70 -0.72
CA ILE A 15 -2.65 0.26 0.23
C ILE A 15 -2.12 -0.91 1.07
N THR A 16 -2.20 -0.79 2.39
CA THR A 16 -1.76 -1.84 3.32
C THR A 16 -2.73 -1.98 4.47
N ASN A 17 -2.85 -3.17 5.04
CA ASN A 17 -3.55 -3.37 6.32
C ASN A 17 -2.59 -3.41 7.51
N ASP A 18 -1.29 -3.27 7.26
CA ASP A 18 -0.26 -3.36 8.27
C ASP A 18 -0.11 -2.01 9.01
N PRO A 19 -0.45 -1.96 10.30
CA PRO A 19 -0.29 -0.74 11.09
C PRO A 19 1.17 -0.36 11.33
N GLY A 20 2.12 -1.30 11.26
CA GLY A 20 3.55 -1.03 11.39
C GLY A 20 4.05 -0.15 10.23
N ILE A 21 3.71 -0.55 9.00
CA ILE A 21 4.05 0.23 7.80
C ILE A 21 3.43 1.63 7.87
N TYR A 22 2.17 1.73 8.31
CA TYR A 22 1.51 3.03 8.50
C TYR A 22 2.27 3.91 9.50
N MET A 23 2.65 3.38 10.65
CA MET A 23 3.35 4.13 11.70
C MET A 23 4.75 4.55 11.25
N ASP A 24 5.47 3.71 10.51
CA ASP A 24 6.79 4.04 9.96
C ASP A 24 6.67 5.14 8.91
N CYS A 25 5.71 5.04 8.00
CA CYS A 25 5.44 6.08 7.00
C CYS A 25 5.06 7.42 7.66
N LEU A 26 4.25 7.38 8.71
CA LEU A 26 3.82 8.58 9.42
C LEU A 26 4.94 9.21 10.26
N LYS A 27 5.68 8.42 11.03
CA LYS A 27 6.65 8.92 12.02
C LYS A 27 8.08 9.04 11.51
N VAL A 28 8.53 8.08 10.70
CA VAL A 28 9.93 7.99 10.25
C VAL A 28 10.11 8.74 8.94
N PHE A 29 9.19 8.51 8.00
CA PHE A 29 9.30 9.06 6.64
C PHE A 29 8.47 10.33 6.43
N ASN A 30 7.69 10.75 7.44
CA ASN A 30 6.81 11.92 7.40
C ASN A 30 5.98 11.99 6.11
N ARG A 31 5.37 10.86 5.73
CA ARG A 31 4.57 10.71 4.51
C ARG A 31 3.11 11.02 4.80
N GLU A 32 2.42 11.53 3.79
CA GLU A 32 0.97 11.66 3.83
C GLU A 32 0.34 10.26 3.84
N CYS A 33 -0.42 9.98 4.89
CA CYS A 33 -1.07 8.69 5.11
C CYS A 33 -2.53 8.93 5.50
N GLU A 34 -3.45 8.20 4.88
CA GLU A 34 -4.87 8.21 5.20
C GLU A 34 -5.32 6.85 5.69
N SER A 35 -6.21 6.82 6.68
CA SER A 35 -6.92 5.60 7.06
C SER A 35 -8.36 5.70 6.58
N ARG A 36 -8.79 4.73 5.77
CA ARG A 36 -10.14 4.72 5.21
C ARG A 36 -10.86 3.40 5.51
N PRO A 37 -12.20 3.40 5.59
CA PRO A 37 -12.97 2.17 5.72
C PRO A 37 -12.75 1.25 4.52
N LEU A 38 -12.75 -0.07 4.74
CA LEU A 38 -12.55 -1.05 3.67
C LEU A 38 -13.73 -1.06 2.66
N SER A 39 -14.89 -0.55 3.07
CA SER A 39 -16.06 -0.35 2.21
C SER A 39 -15.91 0.82 1.25
N ASP A 40 -14.92 1.70 1.44
CA ASP A 40 -14.71 2.88 0.61
C ASP A 40 -14.45 2.47 -0.86
N PRO A 41 -15.17 3.05 -1.83
CA PRO A 41 -14.99 2.77 -3.25
C PRO A 41 -13.54 2.96 -3.72
N PHE A 42 -12.81 3.94 -3.15
CA PHE A 42 -11.42 4.22 -3.46
C PHE A 42 -10.50 3.08 -3.04
N CYS A 43 -10.68 2.53 -1.83
CA CYS A 43 -9.91 1.38 -1.35
C CYS A 43 -10.16 0.13 -2.22
N LYS A 44 -11.41 -0.08 -2.66
CA LYS A 44 -11.77 -1.19 -3.55
C LYS A 44 -11.13 -1.04 -4.92
N ALA A 45 -11.16 0.16 -5.50
CA ALA A 45 -10.52 0.43 -6.78
C ALA A 45 -9.00 0.23 -6.71
N LEU A 46 -8.35 0.75 -5.66
CA LEU A 46 -6.91 0.58 -5.42
C LEU A 46 -6.49 -0.89 -5.29
N ARG A 47 -7.22 -1.68 -4.49
CA ARG A 47 -6.94 -3.12 -4.39
C ARG A 47 -7.10 -3.84 -5.71
N LYS A 48 -8.16 -3.51 -6.46
CA LYS A 48 -8.41 -4.11 -7.76
C LYS A 48 -7.30 -3.76 -8.76
N GLU A 49 -6.76 -2.55 -8.70
CA GLU A 49 -5.61 -2.14 -9.51
C GLU A 49 -4.31 -2.84 -9.08
N GLU A 50 -4.06 -3.03 -7.78
CA GLU A 50 -2.91 -3.83 -7.31
C GLU A 50 -3.01 -5.31 -7.74
N GLU A 51 -4.20 -5.90 -7.64
CA GLU A 51 -4.50 -7.26 -8.11
C GLU A 51 -4.32 -7.37 -9.63
N MET A 52 -4.90 -6.46 -10.41
CA MET A 52 -4.78 -6.48 -11.88
C MET A 52 -3.34 -6.31 -12.37
N ARG A 53 -2.50 -5.59 -11.62
CA ARG A 53 -1.10 -5.39 -11.98
C ARG A 53 -0.19 -6.56 -11.60
N ASN A 54 -0.69 -7.62 -10.95
CA ASN A 54 0.13 -8.75 -10.48
C ASN A 54 1.34 -8.30 -9.62
N LEU A 55 1.26 -7.13 -8.98
CA LEU A 55 2.34 -6.61 -8.12
C LEU A 55 2.50 -7.42 -6.83
N GLY A 56 1.45 -8.16 -6.44
CA GLY A 56 1.49 -9.09 -5.30
C GLY A 56 2.41 -10.28 -5.53
N ASP A 57 2.33 -10.92 -6.69
CA ASP A 57 3.20 -12.06 -7.04
C ASP A 57 4.62 -11.60 -7.38
N GLY A 58 4.78 -10.45 -8.06
CA GLY A 58 6.10 -9.90 -8.38
C GLY A 58 6.92 -9.50 -7.15
N ARG A 59 6.30 -8.85 -6.15
CA ARG A 59 6.98 -8.46 -4.90
C ARG A 59 7.31 -9.67 -4.01
N ARG A 60 6.44 -10.69 -3.97
CA ARG A 60 6.74 -11.96 -3.28
C ARG A 60 7.93 -12.66 -3.93
N LYS A 61 7.94 -12.76 -5.26
CA LYS A 61 9.03 -13.39 -6.00
C LYS A 61 10.35 -12.65 -5.82
N GLN A 62 10.34 -11.30 -5.80
CA GLN A 62 11.54 -10.51 -5.49
C GLN A 62 12.06 -10.71 -4.05
N LEU A 63 11.17 -10.94 -3.08
CA LEU A 63 11.57 -11.26 -1.70
C LEU A 63 12.11 -12.70 -1.58
N GLU A 64 11.57 -13.64 -2.37
CA GLU A 64 12.06 -15.02 -2.41
C GLU A 64 13.40 -15.16 -3.17
N ASP A 65 13.60 -14.41 -4.26
CA ASP A 65 14.86 -14.40 -5.03
C ASP A 65 16.04 -13.74 -4.25
N TYR A 66 15.75 -12.99 -3.19
CA TYR A 66 16.76 -12.39 -2.31
C TYR A 66 17.18 -13.28 -1.12
N ARG A 67 16.71 -14.54 -1.08
CA ARG A 67 17.05 -15.51 -0.03
C ARG A 67 18.14 -16.48 -0.49
#